data_AF-A0A9X1MQ31-F1
#
_entry.id   AF-A0A9X1MQ31-F1
#
_cell.length_a   1.000
_cell.length_b   1.000
_cell.length_c   1.000
_cell.angle_alpha   90.00
_cell.angle_beta   90.00
_cell.angle_gamma   90.00
#
_symmetry.space_group_name_H-M   'P 1'
#
loop_
_entity.id
_entity.type
_entity.pdbx_description
1 polymer ?
#
loop_
_entity_poly.entity_id
_entity_poly.type
_entity_poly.pdbx_seq_one_letter_code
_entity_poly.pdbx_strand_id
1 'polypeptide(L)'
;MSRWDEDDLDDDESFVDDEAWTDDDLPSDEPDDYLDHCPQCGGEIYDDADVCPHCGEYLIHRNSPWSDRSFLWVALGLLGVIAVIASLFFGF
;
A
#
# COMPACT_ATOMS: atom_id res chain seq x y z
N MET A 1 44.94 -0.56 41.06
CA MET A 1 44.29 -1.81 41.46
C MET A 1 43.19 -1.47 42.45
N SER A 2 41.99 -1.20 41.93
CA SER A 2 40.78 -1.00 42.75
C SER A 2 39.77 -2.05 42.31
N ARG A 3 39.76 -3.13 43.10
CA ARG A 3 38.68 -4.03 43.49
C ARG A 3 37.36 -3.81 42.75
N TRP A 4 37.09 -4.66 41.76
CA TRP A 4 35.77 -4.89 41.23
C TRP A 4 35.00 -5.70 42.27
N ASP A 5 33.85 -5.21 42.72
CA ASP A 5 32.92 -5.97 43.54
C ASP A 5 31.95 -6.68 42.58
N GLU A 6 32.02 -8.02 42.60
CA GLU A 6 30.93 -8.95 42.28
C GLU A 6 29.63 -8.50 43.00
N ASP A 7 28.45 -8.52 42.39
CA ASP A 7 27.55 -9.66 42.24
C ASP A 7 26.21 -9.14 41.67
N ASP A 8 25.28 -10.05 41.35
CA ASP A 8 23.90 -9.84 40.86
C ASP A 8 23.75 -9.73 39.32
N LEU A 9 24.05 -10.83 38.63
CA LEU A 9 23.34 -11.16 37.39
C LEU A 9 22.34 -12.27 37.72
N ASP A 10 21.14 -11.83 38.11
CA ASP A 10 19.93 -12.65 38.16
C ASP A 10 19.73 -13.40 36.83
N ASP A 11 19.74 -14.73 36.91
CA ASP A 11 18.65 -15.62 36.50
C ASP A 11 17.61 -15.01 35.53
N ASP A 12 18.02 -14.62 34.32
CA ASP A 12 17.11 -14.46 33.19
C ASP A 12 17.14 -15.77 32.42
N GLU A 13 16.18 -16.61 32.76
CA GLU A 13 15.84 -17.85 32.07
C GLU A 13 15.89 -17.56 30.57
N SER A 14 16.85 -18.17 29.86
CA SER A 14 16.89 -18.14 28.41
C SER A 14 15.61 -18.81 27.90
N PHE A 15 14.55 -18.02 27.77
CA PHE A 15 13.38 -18.32 26.97
C PHE A 15 13.91 -18.60 25.58
N VAL A 16 14.06 -19.89 25.30
CA VAL A 16 14.24 -20.37 23.94
C VAL A 16 12.92 -20.07 23.27
N ASP A 17 12.86 -18.89 22.65
CA ASP A 17 11.74 -18.40 21.83
C ASP A 17 11.45 -19.46 20.77
N ASP A 18 10.32 -20.14 20.94
CA ASP A 18 9.86 -21.28 20.15
C ASP A 18 9.25 -20.89 18.80
N GLU A 19 9.43 -19.64 18.38
CA GLU A 19 8.98 -19.12 17.09
C GLU A 19 10.04 -19.42 16.02
N ALA A 20 10.22 -20.71 15.71
CA ALA A 20 10.98 -21.14 14.54
C ALA A 20 10.26 -20.65 13.28
N TRP A 21 10.62 -19.45 12.82
CA TRP A 21 10.17 -18.84 11.57
C TRP A 21 10.12 -19.89 10.47
N THR A 22 8.91 -20.28 10.09
CA THR A 22 8.69 -21.27 9.05
C THR A 22 8.44 -20.51 7.76
N ASP A 23 9.01 -20.99 6.66
CA ASP A 23 8.92 -20.39 5.32
C ASP A 23 7.46 -20.12 4.85
N ASP A 24 6.46 -20.73 5.51
CA ASP A 24 5.02 -20.51 5.32
C ASP A 24 4.54 -19.10 5.72
N ASP A 25 5.27 -18.35 6.54
CA ASP A 25 4.94 -16.96 6.90
C ASP A 25 5.43 -15.93 5.85
N LEU A 26 6.15 -16.38 4.82
CA LEU A 26 6.50 -15.52 3.70
C LEU A 26 5.25 -15.34 2.82
N PRO A 27 4.74 -14.10 2.66
CA PRO A 27 3.74 -13.86 1.64
C PRO A 27 4.31 -14.35 0.32
N SER A 28 3.59 -15.22 -0.40
CA SER A 28 3.95 -15.59 -1.76
C SER A 28 4.22 -14.30 -2.53
N ASP A 29 5.48 -14.06 -2.89
CA ASP A 29 5.90 -13.02 -3.83
C ASP A 29 5.36 -13.39 -5.23
N GLU A 30 4.04 -13.42 -5.40
CA GLU A 30 3.37 -13.45 -6.71
C GLU A 30 3.55 -12.03 -7.29
N PRO A 31 4.44 -11.84 -8.30
CA PRO A 31 4.79 -10.52 -8.82
C PRO A 31 3.67 -9.89 -9.68
N ASP A 32 2.47 -10.44 -9.61
CA ASP A 32 1.40 -10.25 -10.58
C ASP A 32 0.66 -8.93 -10.38
N ASP A 33 0.68 -8.37 -9.16
CA ASP A 33 -0.05 -7.13 -8.82
C ASP A 33 0.58 -5.85 -9.39
N TYR A 34 1.83 -5.92 -9.86
CA TYR A 34 2.56 -4.78 -10.44
C TYR A 34 2.84 -4.91 -11.93
N LEU A 35 2.39 -6.02 -12.55
CA LEU A 35 2.61 -6.30 -13.97
C LEU A 35 1.31 -6.17 -14.75
N ASP A 36 1.30 -5.24 -15.68
CA ASP A 36 0.21 -4.98 -16.60
C ASP A 36 0.60 -5.37 -18.03
N HIS A 37 -0.35 -5.35 -18.96
CA HIS A 37 -0.09 -5.65 -20.37
C HIS A 37 -0.28 -4.41 -21.24
N CYS A 38 0.69 -4.14 -22.12
CA CYS A 38 0.61 -3.01 -23.03
C CYS A 38 -0.59 -3.17 -23.97
N PRO A 39 -1.52 -2.19 -24.06
CA PRO A 39 -2.72 -2.28 -24.89
C PRO A 39 -2.43 -2.20 -26.40
N GLN A 40 -1.19 -1.90 -26.81
CA GLN A 40 -0.79 -1.86 -28.21
C GLN A 40 -0.09 -3.14 -28.67
N CYS A 41 0.89 -3.63 -27.91
CA CYS A 41 1.68 -4.79 -28.32
C CYS A 41 1.40 -6.07 -27.52
N GLY A 42 0.68 -5.97 -26.41
CA GLY A 42 0.41 -7.10 -25.51
C GLY A 42 1.63 -7.59 -24.72
N GLY A 43 2.73 -6.83 -24.72
CA GLY A 43 3.91 -7.14 -23.92
C GLY A 43 3.68 -6.84 -22.44
N GLU A 44 4.31 -7.62 -21.57
CA GLU A 44 4.34 -7.39 -20.12
C GLU A 44 5.07 -6.08 -19.81
N ILE A 45 4.45 -5.25 -18.98
CA ILE A 45 4.93 -3.93 -18.57
C ILE A 45 4.69 -3.76 -17.08
N TYR A 46 5.46 -2.91 -16.42
CA TYR A 46 5.16 -2.49 -15.06
C TYR A 46 4.02 -1.46 -15.06
N ASP A 47 3.16 -1.50 -14.05
CA ASP A 47 2.04 -0.54 -13.89
C ASP A 47 2.54 0.93 -13.78
N ASP A 48 3.74 1.13 -13.24
CA ASP A 48 4.36 2.44 -13.11
C ASP A 48 5.13 2.90 -14.36
N ALA A 49 5.16 2.09 -15.44
CA ALA A 49 5.91 2.45 -16.64
C ALA A 49 5.21 3.53 -17.48
N ASP A 50 5.88 4.66 -17.72
CA ASP A 50 5.35 5.72 -18.61
C ASP A 50 5.38 5.33 -20.10
N VAL A 51 6.38 4.53 -20.49
CA VAL A 51 6.64 4.13 -21.89
C VAL A 51 6.88 2.63 -21.96
N CYS A 52 6.22 1.96 -22.90
CA CYS A 52 6.37 0.52 -23.09
C CYS A 52 7.77 0.15 -23.62
N PRO A 53 8.54 -0.73 -22.95
CA PRO A 53 9.87 -1.16 -23.41
C PRO A 53 9.83 -2.07 -24.65
N HIS A 54 8.68 -2.68 -24.95
CA HIS A 54 8.53 -3.60 -26.09
C HIS A 54 8.26 -2.88 -27.41
N CYS A 55 7.42 -1.83 -27.39
CA CYS A 55 7.00 -1.11 -28.60
C CYS A 55 7.34 0.38 -28.63
N GLY A 56 7.69 0.98 -27.49
CA GLY A 56 8.04 2.41 -27.39
C GLY A 56 6.84 3.36 -27.33
N GLU A 57 5.61 2.86 -27.18
CA GLU A 57 4.40 3.69 -27.06
C GLU A 57 4.19 4.19 -25.62
N TYR A 58 3.62 5.39 -25.47
CA TYR A 58 3.25 5.95 -24.17
C TYR A 58 2.02 5.27 -23.56
N LEU A 59 2.11 4.93 -22.28
CA LEU A 59 1.08 4.23 -21.54
C LEU A 59 0.16 5.25 -20.85
N ILE A 60 -1.03 5.44 -21.43
CA ILE A 60 -2.10 6.23 -20.82
C ILE A 60 -2.83 5.39 -19.76
N HIS A 61 -2.34 5.43 -18.52
CA HIS A 61 -2.99 4.84 -17.36
C HIS A 61 -4.34 5.49 -17.13
N ARG A 62 -5.39 4.78 -17.56
CA ARG A 62 -6.77 5.16 -17.27
C ARG A 62 -7.03 4.73 -15.83
N ASN A 63 -6.61 5.56 -14.87
CA ASN A 63 -7.07 5.42 -13.49
C ASN A 63 -8.58 5.60 -13.49
N SER A 64 -9.28 4.49 -13.70
CA SER A 64 -10.72 4.38 -13.55
C SER A 64 -11.01 4.72 -12.08
N PRO A 65 -11.66 5.85 -11.78
CA PRO A 65 -12.00 6.18 -10.41
C PRO A 65 -13.16 5.31 -9.87
N TRP A 66 -13.58 4.30 -10.64
CA TRP A 66 -14.83 3.56 -10.49
C TRP A 66 -14.61 2.12 -10.00
N SER A 67 -13.56 1.88 -9.21
CA SER A 67 -13.41 0.63 -8.46
C SER A 67 -14.33 0.64 -7.23
N ASP A 68 -15.60 0.31 -7.50
CA ASP A 68 -16.74 -0.20 -6.69
C ASP A 68 -17.04 0.33 -5.26
N ARG A 69 -16.11 0.93 -4.51
CA ARG A 69 -16.36 1.52 -3.17
C ARG A 69 -16.35 3.05 -3.15
N SER A 70 -15.74 3.67 -4.15
CA SER A 70 -15.51 5.12 -4.20
C SER A 70 -16.77 5.93 -4.46
N PHE A 71 -17.81 5.34 -5.06
CA PHE A 71 -19.01 6.11 -5.43
C PHE A 71 -19.76 6.66 -4.20
N LEU A 72 -19.81 5.91 -3.11
CA LEU A 72 -20.42 6.37 -1.85
C LEU A 72 -19.60 7.47 -1.17
N TRP A 73 -18.27 7.34 -1.15
CA TRP A 73 -17.39 8.37 -0.58
C TRP A 73 -17.41 9.66 -1.40
N VAL A 74 -17.44 9.55 -2.73
CA VAL A 74 -17.58 10.70 -3.64
C VAL A 74 -18.93 11.39 -3.44
N ALA A 75 -20.03 10.63 -3.33
CA ALA A 75 -21.36 11.19 -3.07
C ALA A 75 -21.45 11.89 -1.71
N LEU A 76 -20.84 11.33 -0.66
CA LEU A 76 -20.80 11.92 0.68
C LEU A 76 -20.01 13.24 0.67
N GLY A 77 -18.84 13.26 0.03
CA GLY A 77 -18.05 14.47 -0.17
C GLY A 77 -18.83 15.57 -0.91
N LEU A 78 -19.48 15.21 -2.03
CA LEU A 78 -20.27 16.14 -2.83
C LEU A 78 -21.50 16.68 -2.08
N LEU A 79 -22.19 15.83 -1.33
CA LEU A 79 -23.33 16.24 -0.48
C LEU A 79 -22.86 17.24 0.60
N GLY A 80 -21.74 16.98 1.26
CA GLY A 80 -21.16 17.89 2.25
C GLY A 80 -20.84 19.27 1.66
N VAL A 81 -20.19 19.30 0.50
CA VAL A 81 -19.88 20.55 -0.21
C VAL A 81 -21.16 21.32 -0.56
N ILE A 82 -22.19 20.64 -1.07
CA ILE A 82 -23.49 21.26 -1.40
C ILE A 82 -24.15 21.82 -0.14
N ALA A 83 -24.14 21.11 0.98
CA ALA A 83 -24.74 21.57 2.23
C ALA A 83 -24.08 22.84 2.78
N VAL A 84 -22.74 22.94 2.67
CA VAL A 84 -21.99 24.15 3.06
C VAL A 84 -22.37 25.33 2.16
N ILE A 85 -22.38 25.12 0.84
CA ILE A 85 -22.77 26.16 -0.12
C ILE A 85 -24.20 26.61 0.15
N ALA A 86 -25.14 25.69 0.35
CA ALA A 86 -26.52 26.01 0.67
C ALA A 86 -26.64 26.82 1.96
N SER A 87 -25.88 26.46 3.00
CA SER A 87 -25.88 27.20 4.28
C SER A 87 -25.37 28.63 4.13
N LEU A 88 -24.39 28.87 3.27
CA LEU A 88 -23.88 30.21 2.98
C LEU A 88 -24.86 31.05 2.15
N PHE A 89 -25.58 30.43 1.22
CA PHE A 89 -26.56 31.11 0.37
C PHE A 89 -27.92 31.35 1.03
N PHE A 90 -28.38 30.42 1.88
CA PHE A 90 -29.64 30.54 2.63
C PHE A 90 -29.47 31.24 3.98
N GLY A 91 -28.23 31.36 4.48
CA GLY A 91 -27.91 32.02 5.75
C GLY A 91 -27.67 33.54 5.64
N PHE A 92 -27.74 34.11 4.45
CA PHE A 92 -27.65 35.56 4.18
C PHE A 92 -29.03 36.09 3.80
#